data_AF-A0A4Y2LAJ4-F1
#
_entry.id   AF-A0A4Y2LAJ4-F1
#
_cell.length_a   1.000
_cell.length_b   1.000
_cell.length_c   1.000
_cell.angle_alpha   90.00
_cell.angle_beta   90.00
_cell.angle_gamma   90.00
#
_symmetry.space_group_name_H-M   'P 1'
#
loop_
_entity.id
_entity.type
_entity.pdbx_description
1 polymer ?
#
loop_
_entity_poly.entity_id
_entity_poly.type
_entity_poly.pdbx_seq_one_letter_code
_entity_poly.pdbx_strand_id
1 'polypeptide(L)'
;MNKYSCLNKLLRVTSWVFRFIHNTRNDIKRYDVISAEELDGAEKYWRKTTQGDVFAEEIAHLKQGKRVSKTSAILELNPFLDSDGIIHVGGRLQKSKFAYLQKHPILMQSITS
;
A
#
# COMPACT_ATOMS: atom_id res chain seq x y z
N MET A 1 16.38 11.41 10.65
CA MET A 1 16.13 12.12 9.37
C MET A 1 16.42 11.31 8.08
N ASN A 2 17.19 10.22 8.10
CA ASN A 2 17.60 9.52 6.85
C ASN A 2 16.58 8.56 6.20
N LYS A 3 15.56 8.06 6.93
CA LYS A 3 14.59 7.09 6.39
C LYS A 3 13.75 7.69 5.25
N TYR A 4 13.32 8.95 5.38
CA TYR A 4 12.53 9.64 4.34
C TYR A 4 13.31 9.91 3.05
N SER A 5 14.63 10.16 3.15
CA SER A 5 15.47 10.36 1.96
C SER A 5 15.61 9.08 1.13
N CYS A 6 15.78 7.93 1.80
CA CYS A 6 15.88 6.64 1.13
C CYS A 6 14.54 6.22 0.50
N LEU A 7 13.43 6.41 1.21
CA LEU A 7 12.10 6.14 0.68
C LEU A 7 11.78 7.00 -0.55
N ASN A 8 12.03 8.31 -0.49
CA ASN A 8 11.82 9.19 -1.64
C ASN A 8 12.69 8.82 -2.84
N LYS A 9 13.94 8.40 -2.61
CA LYS A 9 14.80 7.88 -3.69
C LYS A 9 14.21 6.61 -4.30
N LEU A 10 13.77 5.66 -3.47
CA LEU A 10 13.15 4.41 -3.91
C LEU A 10 11.90 4.66 -4.75
N LEU A 11 10.99 5.53 -4.27
CA LEU A 11 9.78 5.89 -5.00
C LEU A 11 10.12 6.52 -6.35
N ARG A 12 11.05 7.49 -6.39
CA ARG A 12 11.46 8.15 -7.64
C ARG A 12 12.07 7.16 -8.65
N VAL A 13 12.95 6.26 -8.20
CA VAL A 13 13.54 5.24 -9.08
C VAL A 13 12.44 4.32 -9.63
N THR A 14 11.51 3.89 -8.77
CA THR A 14 10.40 3.03 -9.17
C THR A 14 9.48 3.74 -10.18
N SER A 15 9.17 5.02 -9.96
CA SER A 15 8.39 5.83 -10.91
C SER A 15 9.09 5.96 -12.27
N TRP A 16 10.41 6.13 -12.31
CA TRP A 16 11.17 6.13 -13.56
C TRP A 16 11.08 4.80 -14.30
N VAL A 17 11.18 3.67 -13.59
CA VAL A 17 11.02 2.33 -14.18
C VAL A 17 9.61 2.15 -14.74
N PHE A 18 8.58 2.54 -14.00
CA PHE A 18 7.20 2.46 -14.47
C PHE A 18 6.95 3.33 -15.70
N ARG A 19 7.52 4.54 -15.72
CA ARG A 19 7.45 5.42 -16.88
C ARG A 19 8.19 4.84 -18.08
N PHE A 20 9.35 4.24 -17.88
CA PHE A 20 10.06 3.54 -18.95
C PHE A 20 9.18 2.42 -19.54
N ILE A 21 8.59 1.59 -18.68
CA ILE A 21 7.65 0.53 -19.12
C ILE A 21 6.46 1.14 -19.88
N HIS A 22 5.84 2.20 -19.37
CA HIS A 22 4.75 2.90 -20.05
C HIS A 22 5.17 3.39 -21.44
N ASN A 23 6.32 4.05 -21.54
CA ASN A 23 6.86 4.55 -22.80
C ASN A 23 7.23 3.44 -23.78
N THR A 24 7.61 2.25 -23.31
CA THR A 24 7.83 1.11 -24.23
C THR A 24 6.54 0.49 -24.75
N ARG A 25 5.44 0.61 -24.01
CA ARG A 25 4.16 -0.07 -24.29
C ARG A 25 3.07 0.81 -24.91
N ASN A 26 3.20 2.13 -24.86
CA ASN A 26 2.19 3.07 -25.32
C ASN A 26 2.79 4.05 -26.33
N ASP A 27 2.00 4.50 -27.31
CA ASP A 27 2.46 5.49 -28.30
C ASP A 27 2.63 6.89 -27.69
N ILE A 28 1.81 7.24 -26.69
CA ILE A 28 1.93 8.50 -25.95
C ILE A 28 3.06 8.35 -24.92
N LYS A 29 4.19 9.01 -25.20
CA LYS A 29 5.38 8.98 -24.35
C LYS A 29 5.38 10.12 -23.34
N ARG A 30 5.98 9.88 -22.17
CA ARG A 30 6.14 10.86 -21.09
C ARG A 30 7.62 11.18 -20.90
N TYR A 31 7.98 12.46 -20.97
CA TYR A 31 9.38 12.93 -20.84
C TYR A 31 9.60 14.00 -19.78
N ASP A 32 8.52 14.51 -19.16
CA ASP A 32 8.57 15.60 -18.18
C ASP A 32 9.12 15.13 -16.81
N VAL A 33 9.03 15.95 -15.77
CA VAL A 33 9.27 15.55 -14.38
C VAL A 33 8.30 14.46 -13.94
N ILE A 34 8.69 13.63 -12.96
CA ILE A 34 7.80 12.61 -12.39
C ILE A 34 6.58 13.31 -11.79
N SER A 35 5.37 12.91 -12.21
CA SER A 35 4.13 13.47 -11.67
C SER A 35 3.82 12.91 -10.28
N ALA A 36 3.00 13.62 -9.51
CA ALA A 36 2.52 13.13 -8.22
C ALA A 36 1.80 11.79 -8.34
N GLU A 37 1.10 11.54 -9.44
CA GLU A 37 0.38 10.30 -9.71
C GLU A 37 1.32 9.11 -9.92
N GLU A 38 2.49 9.34 -10.54
CA GLU A 38 3.49 8.29 -10.73
C GLU A 38 4.24 7.97 -9.43
N LEU A 39 4.38 8.95 -8.53
CA LEU A 39 4.87 8.71 -7.17
C LEU A 39 3.83 7.94 -6.34
N ASP A 40 2.56 8.31 -6.42
CA ASP A 40 1.46 7.59 -5.75
C ASP A 40 1.37 6.13 -6.25
N GLY A 41 1.49 5.92 -7.56
CA GLY A 41 1.55 4.58 -8.15
C GLY A 41 2.75 3.76 -7.65
N ALA A 42 3.92 4.37 -7.54
CA ALA A 42 5.10 3.71 -6.97
C ALA A 42 4.91 3.39 -5.48
N GLU A 43 4.30 4.28 -4.71
CA GLU A 43 4.03 4.05 -3.29
C GLU A 43 3.02 2.92 -3.09
N LYS A 44 1.92 2.94 -3.85
CA LYS A 44 0.91 1.87 -3.86
C LYS A 44 1.53 0.52 -4.21
N TYR A 45 2.43 0.48 -5.19
CA TYR A 45 3.16 -0.75 -5.52
C TYR A 45 3.93 -1.28 -4.33
N TRP A 46 4.77 -0.46 -3.69
CA TRP A 46 5.57 -0.90 -2.54
C TRP A 46 4.72 -1.30 -1.34
N ARG A 47 3.61 -0.59 -1.09
CA ARG A 47 2.64 -0.94 -0.05
C ARG A 47 2.03 -2.31 -0.31
N LYS A 48 1.62 -2.57 -1.56
CA LYS A 48 1.03 -3.86 -1.98
C LYS A 48 2.04 -5.00 -1.91
N THR A 49 3.28 -4.78 -2.36
CA THR A 49 4.36 -5.77 -2.28
C THR A 49 4.66 -6.12 -0.83
N THR A 50 4.86 -5.11 0.02
CA THR A 50 5.18 -5.32 1.44
C THR A 50 4.05 -6.06 2.17
N GLN A 51 2.79 -5.70 1.92
CA GLN A 51 1.67 -6.44 2.50
C GLN A 51 1.53 -7.84 1.90
N GLY A 52 1.82 -8.02 0.62
CA GLY A 52 1.82 -9.32 -0.06
C GLY A 52 2.85 -10.28 0.53
N ASP A 53 4.04 -9.79 0.89
CA ASP A 53 5.09 -10.63 1.46
C ASP A 53 4.78 -11.08 2.90
N VAL A 54 4.13 -10.21 3.68
CA VAL A 54 3.89 -10.44 5.11
C VAL A 54 2.52 -11.06 5.39
N PHE A 55 1.51 -10.67 4.63
CA PHE A 55 0.10 -11.02 4.86
C PHE A 55 -0.50 -11.78 3.67
N ALA A 56 0.31 -12.58 2.96
CA ALA A 56 -0.12 -13.31 1.77
C ALA A 56 -1.38 -14.16 2.03
N GLU A 57 -1.38 -14.87 3.16
CA GLU A 57 -2.47 -15.77 3.57
C GLU A 57 -3.72 -14.98 3.94
N GLU A 58 -3.57 -13.89 4.68
CA GLU A 58 -4.67 -13.00 5.05
C GLU A 58 -5.28 -12.32 3.83
N ILE A 59 -4.46 -11.85 2.88
CA ILE A 59 -4.94 -11.31 1.60
C ILE A 59 -5.71 -12.38 0.84
N ALA A 60 -5.22 -13.62 0.78
CA ALA A 60 -5.89 -14.71 0.10
C ALA A 60 -7.26 -15.02 0.72
N HIS A 61 -7.34 -15.05 2.06
CA HIS A 61 -8.61 -15.24 2.77
C HIS A 61 -9.58 -14.09 2.55
N LEU A 62 -9.12 -12.85 2.68
CA LEU A 62 -9.97 -11.66 2.49
C LEU A 62 -10.47 -11.55 1.06
N LYS A 63 -9.66 -11.91 0.05
CA LYS A 63 -10.09 -11.96 -1.36
C LYS A 63 -11.22 -12.98 -1.60
N GLN A 64 -11.24 -14.06 -0.83
CA GLN A 64 -12.31 -15.08 -0.89
C GLN A 64 -13.55 -14.69 -0.07
N GLY A 65 -13.60 -13.47 0.51
CA GLY A 65 -14.65 -13.06 1.44
C GLY A 65 -14.62 -13.81 2.77
N LYS A 66 -13.52 -14.53 3.06
CA LYS A 66 -13.32 -15.23 4.33
C LYS A 66 -12.65 -14.30 5.33
N ARG A 67 -12.88 -14.56 6.61
CA ARG A 67 -12.13 -13.90 7.68
C ARG A 67 -10.67 -14.39 7.64
N VAL A 68 -9.75 -13.51 8.05
CA VAL A 68 -8.35 -13.88 8.26
C VAL A 68 -8.23 -14.99 9.32
N SER A 69 -7.12 -15.72 9.31
CA SER A 69 -6.90 -16.83 10.24
C SER A 69 -7.05 -16.37 11.70
N LYS A 70 -7.55 -17.26 12.56
CA LYS A 70 -7.68 -16.99 14.00
C LYS A 70 -6.34 -16.79 14.70
N THR A 71 -5.26 -17.28 14.10
CA THR A 71 -3.87 -17.10 14.58
C THR A 71 -3.24 -15.80 14.07
N SER A 72 -3.89 -15.09 13.15
CA SER A 72 -3.35 -13.87 12.58
C SER A 72 -3.42 -12.73 13.60
N ALA A 73 -2.29 -12.04 13.78
CA ALA A 73 -2.17 -10.89 14.70
C ALA A 73 -3.09 -9.72 14.31
N ILE A 74 -3.63 -9.71 13.09
CA ILE A 74 -4.49 -8.64 12.59
C ILE A 74 -5.98 -8.97 12.70
N LEU A 75 -6.37 -10.19 13.12
CA LEU A 75 -7.77 -10.59 13.25
C LEU A 75 -8.57 -9.64 14.16
N GLU A 76 -8.01 -9.29 15.32
CA GLU A 76 -8.65 -8.41 16.31
C GLU A 76 -8.87 -6.98 15.80
N LEU A 77 -8.16 -6.60 14.72
CA LEU A 77 -8.24 -5.29 14.10
C LEU A 77 -9.28 -5.24 12.96
N ASN A 78 -10.11 -6.28 12.79
CA ASN A 78 -11.12 -6.40 11.73
C ASN A 78 -10.57 -5.97 10.36
N PRO A 79 -9.63 -6.73 9.79
CA PRO A 79 -8.97 -6.36 8.57
C PRO A 79 -9.92 -6.54 7.38
N PHE A 80 -9.87 -5.62 6.43
CA PHE A 80 -10.61 -5.68 5.17
C PHE A 80 -9.74 -5.20 4.03
N LEU A 81 -10.05 -5.63 2.80
CA LEU A 81 -9.36 -5.17 1.60
C LEU A 81 -10.07 -3.94 1.05
N ASP A 82 -9.30 -2.92 0.68
CA ASP A 82 -9.79 -1.83 -0.16
C ASP A 82 -9.80 -2.26 -1.64
N SER A 83 -10.41 -1.45 -2.50
CA SER A 83 -10.48 -1.54 -3.96
C SER A 83 -9.13 -1.81 -4.63
N ASP A 84 -8.03 -1.30 -4.08
CA ASP A 84 -6.66 -1.53 -4.58
C ASP A 84 -6.05 -2.88 -4.11
N GLY A 85 -6.76 -3.65 -3.30
CA GLY A 85 -6.32 -4.92 -2.73
C GLY A 85 -5.29 -4.77 -1.59
N ILE A 86 -5.31 -3.61 -0.92
CA ILE A 86 -4.51 -3.29 0.26
C ILE A 86 -5.32 -3.64 1.51
N ILE A 87 -4.68 -4.23 2.53
CA ILE A 87 -5.30 -4.47 3.83
C ILE A 87 -5.39 -3.15 4.61
N HIS A 88 -6.61 -2.81 4.98
CA HIS A 88 -6.96 -1.80 5.96
C HIS A 88 -7.49 -2.47 7.23
N VAL A 89 -7.35 -1.82 8.38
CA VAL A 89 -7.92 -2.30 9.64
C VAL A 89 -9.09 -1.45 10.10
N GLY A 90 -10.15 -2.11 10.55
CA GLY A 90 -11.24 -1.49 11.30
C GLY A 90 -10.91 -1.42 12.79
N GLY A 91 -10.27 -0.32 13.23
CA GLY A 91 -9.96 -0.12 14.65
C GLY A 91 -11.15 0.31 15.51
N ARG A 92 -10.96 0.31 16.85
CA ARG A 92 -11.87 0.84 17.91
C ARG A 92 -12.25 2.33 17.78
N LEU A 93 -11.77 3.04 16.77
CA LEU A 93 -11.98 4.47 16.50
C LEU A 93 -13.28 4.76 15.71
N GLN A 94 -14.29 3.89 15.81
CA GLN A 94 -15.62 4.11 15.22
C GLN A 94 -16.39 5.28 15.86
N LYS A 95 -15.91 5.87 16.98
CA LYS A 95 -16.61 6.94 17.73
C LYS A 95 -15.96 8.33 17.67
N SER A 96 -15.02 8.61 16.76
CA SER A 96 -14.42 9.95 16.64
C SER A 96 -14.56 10.53 15.23
N LYS A 97 -14.75 11.86 15.15
CA LYS A 97 -14.95 12.66 13.92
C LYS A 97 -13.66 12.79 13.09
N PHE A 98 -12.93 11.71 12.84
CA PHE A 98 -11.72 11.75 12.01
C PHE A 98 -11.98 11.32 10.55
N ALA A 99 -11.13 11.79 9.65
CA ALA A 99 -11.17 11.49 8.22
C ALA A 99 -11.00 9.98 7.95
N TYR A 100 -11.54 9.50 6.82
CA TYR A 100 -11.60 8.06 6.47
C TYR A 100 -10.25 7.33 6.58
N LEU A 101 -9.16 7.96 6.12
CA LEU A 101 -7.78 7.42 6.23
C LEU A 101 -7.26 7.33 7.67
N GLN A 102 -7.77 8.15 8.58
CA GLN A 102 -7.45 8.08 10.01
C GLN A 102 -8.30 7.02 10.75
N LYS A 103 -9.51 6.74 10.25
CA LYS A 103 -10.39 5.70 10.79
C LYS A 103 -9.93 4.29 10.40
N HIS A 104 -9.30 4.19 9.23
CA HIS A 104 -8.84 2.93 8.64
C HIS A 104 -7.36 3.00 8.29
N PRO A 105 -6.46 3.03 9.30
CA PRO A 105 -5.04 3.12 9.06
C PRO A 105 -4.61 1.92 8.21
N ILE A 106 -3.79 2.20 7.21
CA ILE A 106 -3.13 1.18 6.41
C ILE A 106 -2.17 0.42 7.33
N LEU A 107 -2.27 -0.90 7.35
CA LEU A 107 -1.29 -1.73 8.05
C LEU A 107 0.03 -1.69 7.28
N MET A 108 0.96 -0.89 7.79
CA MET A 108 2.35 -0.90 7.36
C MET A 108 3.19 -1.22 8.59
N GLN A 109 3.90 -2.35 8.59
CA GLN A 109 4.76 -2.68 9.71
C GLN A 109 5.82 -1.57 9.87
N SER A 110 5.88 -0.98 11.06
CA SER A 110 6.99 -0.11 11.44
C SER A 110 8.24 -0.97 11.53
N ILE A 111 9.19 -0.78 10.61
CA ILE A 111 10.55 -1.32 10.76
C ILE A 111 11.22 -0.55 11.90
N THR A 112 10.99 -1.03 13.13
CA THR A 112 11.79 -0.74 14.32
C THR A 112 12.95 -1.72 14.36
N SER A 113 14.08 -1.30 13.80
CA SER A 113 15.41 -1.54 14.38
C SER A 113 15.93 -0.18 14.83
#